data_AF-A0A5K0V4F3-F1
#
_entry.id   AF-A0A5K0V4F3-F1
#
_cell.length_a   1.000
_cell.length_b   1.000
_cell.length_c   1.000
_cell.angle_alpha   90.00
_cell.angle_beta   90.00
_cell.angle_gamma   90.00
#
_symmetry.space_group_name_H-M   'P 1'
#
loop_
_entity.id
_entity.type
_entity.pdbx_description
1 polymer ?
#
loop_
_entity_poly.entity_id
_entity_poly.type
_entity_poly.pdbx_seq_one_letter_code
_entity_poly.pdbx_strand_id
1 'polypeptide(L)' 'VFRDNQVVKERIMDSNDLERERGITILSKNTSIFYKDTKINIIDTPGHSDFGGEVERVLNMVEGVLLV' A
#
# COMPACT_ATOMS: atom_id res chain seq x y z
N VAL A 1 -5.92 -0.28 18.48
CA VAL A 1 -5.62 -0.72 17.09
C VAL A 1 -4.29 -1.47 17.01
N PHE A 2 -3.31 -1.24 17.90
CA PHE A 2 -2.17 -2.15 18.10
C PHE A 2 -1.93 -2.38 19.60
N ARG A 3 -1.34 -3.52 19.98
CA ARG A 3 -0.97 -3.82 21.39
C ARG A 3 0.35 -3.14 21.74
N ASP A 4 0.56 -2.76 23.00
CA ASP A 4 1.76 -2.03 23.45
C ASP A 4 3.10 -2.74 23.16
N ASN A 5 3.09 -4.08 23.01
CA ASN A 5 4.26 -4.89 22.65
C ASN A 5 4.26 -5.36 21.18
N GLN A 6 3.45 -4.75 20.33
CA GLN A 6 3.38 -5.13 18.92
C GLN A 6 4.54 -4.50 18.16
N VAL A 7 5.46 -5.33 17.68
CA VAL A 7 6.52 -4.90 16.76
C VAL A 7 5.86 -4.47 15.45
N VAL A 8 5.79 -3.16 15.23
CA VAL A 8 5.30 -2.58 13.98
C VAL A 8 6.45 -2.62 12.97
N LYS A 9 6.29 -3.40 11.91
CA LYS A 9 7.26 -3.48 10.82
C LYS A 9 7.21 -2.19 9.99
N GLU A 10 8.35 -1.79 9.44
CA GLU A 10 8.49 -0.57 8.62
C GLU A 10 7.61 -0.61 7.35
N ARG A 11 7.46 -1.79 6.72
CA ARG A 11 6.56 -2.04 5.58
C ARG A 11 5.43 -2.97 5.96
N ILE A 12 4.42 -2.43 6.65
CA ILE A 12 3.28 -3.20 7.20
C ILE A 12 2.48 -3.89 6.10
N MET A 13 2.41 -3.27 4.92
CA MET A 13 1.62 -3.77 3.81
C MET A 13 2.32 -4.90 3.04
N ASP A 14 3.65 -5.03 3.12
CA ASP A 14 4.38 -6.14 2.47
C ASP A 14 4.11 -7.47 3.17
N SER A 15 3.15 -8.21 2.63
CA SER A 15 2.61 -9.42 3.23
C SER A 15 3.23 -10.69 2.68
N ASN A 16 3.72 -10.66 1.43
CA ASN A 16 4.39 -11.79 0.79
C ASN A 16 5.86 -11.89 1.22
N ASP A 17 6.38 -13.10 1.38
CA ASP A 17 7.78 -13.34 1.76
C ASP A 17 8.75 -12.77 0.73
N LEU A 18 8.41 -12.82 -0.56
CA LEU A 18 9.25 -12.25 -1.63
C LEU A 18 9.33 -10.72 -1.55
N GLU A 19 8.22 -10.06 -1.20
CA GLU A 19 8.18 -8.61 -0.97
C GLU A 19 9.06 -8.23 0.21
N ARG A 20 8.99 -9.00 1.30
CA ARG A 20 9.79 -8.79 2.51
C ARG A 20 11.27 -9.02 2.29
N GLU A 21 11.62 -10.08 1.56
CA GLU A 21 13.01 -10.43 1.24
C GLU A 21 13.65 -9.38 0.34
N ARG A 22 12.93 -8.93 -0.70
CA ARG A 22 13.44 -7.96 -1.67
C ARG A 22 13.25 -6.51 -1.25
N GLY A 23 12.40 -6.26 -0.27
CA GLY A 23 12.08 -4.93 0.22
C GLY A 23 11.33 -4.05 -0.78
N ILE A 24 10.48 -4.66 -1.60
CA ILE A 24 9.67 -3.98 -2.62
C ILE A 24 8.19 -4.39 -2.49
N THR A 25 7.29 -3.46 -2.80
CA THR A 25 5.88 -3.77 -3.06
C THR A 25 5.78 -4.40 -4.44
N ILE A 26 5.21 -5.61 -4.53
CA ILE A 26 5.00 -6.34 -5.79
C ILE A 26 3.53 -6.28 -6.19
N LEU A 27 2.63 -6.42 -5.22
CA LEU A 27 1.18 -6.35 -5.43
C LEU A 27 0.59 -5.14 -4.70
N SER A 28 -0.35 -4.48 -5.36
CA SER A 28 -1.09 -3.35 -4.82
C SER A 28 -2.01 -3.82 -3.70
N LYS A 29 -2.11 -3.01 -2.64
CA LYS A 29 -2.88 -3.37 -1.44
C LYS A 29 -3.77 -2.22 -1.03
N ASN A 30 -5.02 -2.53 -0.74
CA ASN A 30 -5.97 -1.54 -0.22
C ASN A 30 -5.90 -1.51 1.31
N THR A 31 -5.89 -0.30 1.85
CA THR A 31 -6.22 -0.05 3.26
C THR A 31 -7.28 1.04 3.33
N SER A 32 -8.06 1.03 4.40
CA SER A 32 -9.12 2.01 4.63
C SER A 32 -8.97 2.60 6.02
N ILE A 33 -9.09 3.93 6.11
CA ILE A 33 -9.16 4.64 7.38
C ILE A 33 -10.39 5.54 7.41
N PHE A 34 -10.97 5.73 8.58
CA PHE A 34 -11.91 6.81 8.81
C PHE A 34 -11.15 8.01 9.35
N TYR A 35 -11.27 9.14 8.65
CA TYR A 35 -10.80 10.43 9.14
C TYR A 35 -12.00 11.36 9.29
N LYS A 36 -12.32 11.72 10.54
CA LYS A 36 -13.61 12.34 10.89
C LYS A 36 -14.76 11.46 10.37
N ASP A 37 -15.74 12.04 9.68
CA ASP A 37 -16.88 11.33 9.10
C ASP A 37 -16.64 10.85 7.65
N THR A 38 -15.38 10.85 7.18
CA THR A 38 -15.03 10.45 5.81
C THR A 38 -14.21 9.16 5.82
N LYS A 39 -14.65 8.17 5.04
CA LYS A 39 -13.87 6.97 4.75
C LYS A 39 -12.89 7.28 3.62
N ILE A 40 -11.61 7.11 3.89
CA ILE A 40 -10.53 7.28 2.91
C ILE A 40 -10.00 5.89 2.56
N ASN A 41 -9.98 5.57 1.26
CA ASN A 41 -9.33 4.38 0.74
C ASN A 41 -7.95 4.76 0.24
N ILE A 42 -6.93 4.01 0.66
CA ILE A 42 -5.54 4.20 0.23
C ILE A 42 -5.14 2.92 -0.48
N ILE A 43 -4.50 3.06 -1.64
CA ILE A 43 -3.94 1.94 -2.38
C ILE A 43 -2.43 2.12 -2.39
N ASP A 44 -1.73 1.20 -1.74
CA ASP A 44 -0.29 1.05 -1.87
C ASP A 44 0.03 0.39 -3.20
N THR A 45 0.99 0.93 -3.95
CA THR A 45 1.29 0.49 -5.32
C THR A 45 2.77 0.14 -5.47
N PRO A 46 3.13 -0.81 -6.35
CA PRO A 46 4.52 -1.07 -6.70
C PRO A 46 5.23 0.15 -7.32
N GLY A 47 6.53 0.32 -7.01
CA GLY A 47 7.36 1.37 -7.60
C GLY A 47 8.27 0.91 -8.76
N HIS A 48 8.42 -0.40 -8.97
CA HIS A 48 9.30 -0.95 -10.00
C HIS A 48 8.61 -0.93 -11.38
N SER A 49 9.36 -0.58 -12.44
CA SER A 49 8.84 -0.49 -13.83
C SER A 49 8.17 -1.76 -14.34
N ASP A 50 8.61 -2.92 -13.83
CA ASP A 50 8.07 -4.24 -14.17
C ASP A 50 6.59 -4.39 -13.81
N PHE A 51 6.05 -3.55 -12.92
CA PHE A 51 4.65 -3.58 -12.46
C PHE A 51 3.82 -2.41 -13.01
N GLY A 52 4.29 -1.72 -14.05
CA GLY A 52 3.64 -0.52 -14.60
C GLY A 52 2.18 -0.72 -14.99
N GLY A 53 1.82 -1.86 -15.59
CA GLY A 53 0.44 -2.15 -15.96
C GLY A 53 -0.52 -2.31 -14.76
N GLU A 54 0.00 -2.65 -13.59
CA GLU A 54 -0.78 -2.66 -12.36
C GLU A 54 -0.97 -1.24 -11.80
N VAL A 55 0.10 -0.44 -11.80
CA VAL A 55 0.08 0.97 -11.41
C VAL A 55 -0.90 1.75 -12.27
N GLU A 56 -0.86 1.58 -13.60
CA GLU A 56 -1.80 2.23 -14.52
C GLU A 56 -3.26 1.89 -14.21
N ARG A 57 -3.55 0.63 -13.86
CA ARG A 57 -4.92 0.24 -13.47
C ARG A 57 -5.35 0.96 -12.20
N VAL A 58 -4.47 1.07 -11.21
CA VAL A 58 -4.76 1.80 -9.96
C VAL A 58 -4.98 3.28 -10.22
N LEU A 59 -4.16 3.91 -11.06
CA LEU A 59 -4.32 5.31 -11.44
C LEU A 59 -5.69 5.61 -12.08
N ASN A 60 -6.29 4.63 -12.78
CA ASN A 60 -7.63 4.76 -13.33
C ASN A 60 -8.76 4.54 -12.29
N MET A 61 -8.45 4.02 -11.10
CA MET A 61 -9.42 3.71 -10.04
C MET A 61 -9.47 4.76 -8.93
N VAL A 62 -8.48 5.64 -8.82
CA VAL A 62 -8.33 6.60 -7.71
C VAL A 62 -8.63 8.03 -8.13
N GLU A 63 -9.15 8.84 -7.21
CA GLU A 63 -9.40 10.27 -7.45
C GLU A 63 -8.15 11.14 -7.30
N GLY A 64 -7.06 10.60 -6.73
CA GLY A 64 -5.82 11.35 -6.50
C GLY A 64 -4.66 10.45 -6.14
N VAL A 65 -3.45 11.01 -6.23
CA VAL A 65 -2.19 10.32 -5.94
C VAL A 65 -1.32 11.12 -4.99
N LEU A 66 -0.55 10.43 -4.16
CA LEU A 66 0.53 11.03 -3.39
C LEU A 66 1.84 10.84 -4.16
N LEU A 67 2.43 11.93 -4.64
CA LEU A 67 3.76 11.92 -5.23
C LEU A 67 4.78 12.14 -4.11
N VAL A 68 5.72 11.20 -3.98
CA VAL A 68 6.75 11.15 -2.93
C VAL A 68 8.14 11.35 -3.51
#